data_AF-A0A8E0IQ98-F1
#
_entry.id   AF-A0A8E0IQ98-F1
#
_cell.length_a   1.000
_cell.length_b   1.000
_cell.length_c   1.000
_cell.angle_alpha   90.00
_cell.angle_beta   90.00
_cell.angle_gamma   90.00
#
_symmetry.space_group_name_H-M   'P 1'
#
loop_
_entity.id
_entity.type
_entity.pdbx_description
1 polymer ?
#
loop_
_entity_poly.entity_id
_entity_poly.type
_entity_poly.pdbx_seq_one_letter_code
_entity_poly.pdbx_strand_id
1 'polypeptide(L)'
;MVDAVETDPFGKVDAIDVLDLASLEARAEKILGRGEFGYISEGSDDGYTMRRNTTAFTDVQMLPRVLQGVEKPDQSTTFMGAKLASPLLTAPIAGNTLAHPSGELGLAKGAKEAGIMMSQSTFASKTIAETAAVSDGAP
;
A
#
# COMPACT_ATOMS: atom_id res chain seq x y z
N MET A 1 23.08 12.09 27.57
CA MET A 1 22.38 10.94 26.99
C MET A 1 21.77 11.46 25.71
N VAL A 2 22.43 11.18 24.58
CA VAL A 2 22.12 11.80 23.29
C VAL A 2 20.93 11.04 22.71
N ASP A 3 19.89 11.78 22.35
CA ASP A 3 18.68 11.27 21.73
C ASP A 3 19.02 10.39 20.53
N ALA A 4 18.50 9.17 20.54
CA ALA A 4 18.58 8.28 19.40
C ALA A 4 17.76 8.91 18.27
N VAL A 5 18.45 9.51 17.29
CA VAL A 5 17.91 9.60 15.95
C VAL A 5 17.85 8.15 15.46
N GLU A 6 16.70 7.53 15.67
CA GLU A 6 16.33 6.24 15.11
C GLU A 6 16.29 6.43 13.59
N THR A 7 17.45 6.33 12.96
CA THR A 7 17.54 6.33 11.50
C THR A 7 16.80 5.09 11.04
N ASP A 8 15.65 5.31 10.42
CA ASP A 8 14.89 4.28 9.73
C ASP A 8 15.89 3.40 8.93
N PRO A 9 15.83 2.06 9.03
CA PRO A 9 16.72 1.16 8.28
C PRO A 9 16.68 1.41 6.75
N PHE A 10 15.74 2.21 6.27
CA PHE A 10 15.52 2.57 4.87
C PHE A 10 16.08 3.94 4.47
N GLY A 11 16.78 4.66 5.35
CA GLY A 11 17.34 5.99 5.09
C GLY A 11 16.36 7.13 5.40
N LYS A 12 16.54 8.30 4.77
CA LYS A 12 15.62 9.43 4.98
C LYS A 12 14.29 9.18 4.25
N VAL A 13 13.24 8.90 5.00
CA VAL A 13 11.87 8.78 4.49
C VAL A 13 11.11 10.05 4.87
N ASP A 14 10.73 10.84 3.86
CA ASP A 14 9.93 12.04 4.06
C ASP A 14 8.44 11.69 3.98
N ALA A 15 7.65 12.19 4.94
CA ALA A 15 6.20 12.08 4.86
C ALA A 15 5.69 12.81 3.61
N ILE A 16 4.71 12.21 2.94
CA ILE A 16 4.06 12.80 1.78
C ILE A 16 2.65 13.26 2.12
N ASP A 17 2.29 14.46 1.67
CA ASP A 17 0.91 14.88 1.64
C ASP A 17 0.20 14.19 0.45
N VAL A 18 -0.97 13.60 0.71
CA VAL A 18 -1.72 12.79 -0.26
C VAL A 18 -3.15 13.30 -0.32
N LEU A 19 -3.48 14.03 -1.38
CA LEU A 19 -4.83 14.49 -1.67
C LEU A 19 -5.67 13.37 -2.31
N ASP A 20 -5.09 12.69 -3.29
CA ASP A 20 -5.70 11.57 -4.02
C ASP A 20 -4.62 10.58 -4.48
N LEU A 21 -5.03 9.33 -4.71
CA LEU A 21 -4.10 8.26 -5.11
C LEU A 21 -3.59 8.42 -6.56
N ALA A 22 -4.38 8.99 -7.46
CA ALA A 22 -4.00 9.15 -8.87
C ALA A 22 -2.81 10.11 -9.02
N SER A 23 -2.71 11.12 -8.15
CA SER A 23 -1.60 12.06 -8.10
C SER A 23 -0.26 11.40 -7.76
N LEU A 24 -0.26 10.25 -7.09
CA LEU A 24 0.96 9.53 -6.71
C LEU A 24 1.67 8.92 -7.92
N GLU A 25 0.93 8.46 -8.92
CA GLU A 25 1.50 7.89 -10.14
C GLU A 25 2.34 8.94 -10.90
N ALA A 26 1.77 10.13 -11.12
CA ALA A 26 2.47 11.23 -11.79
C ALA A 26 3.67 11.78 -10.98
N ARG A 27 3.66 11.59 -9.66
CA ARG A 27 4.82 11.91 -8.80
C ARG A 27 5.88 10.82 -8.90
N ALA A 28 5.49 9.56 -8.93
CA ALA A 28 6.38 8.42 -9.07
C ALA A 28 7.10 8.41 -10.42
N GLU A 29 6.41 8.74 -11.53
CA GLU A 29 7.01 8.84 -12.87
C GLU A 29 8.19 9.81 -12.93
N LYS A 30 8.17 10.87 -12.13
CA LYS A 30 9.25 11.88 -12.06
C LYS A 30 10.49 11.40 -11.29
N ILE A 31 10.35 10.34 -10.50
CA ILE A 31 11.38 9.84 -9.57
C ILE A 31 11.94 8.51 -10.06
N LEU A 32 11.09 7.64 -10.58
CA LEU A 32 11.45 6.31 -11.04
C LEU A 32 12.11 6.36 -12.42
N GLY A 33 13.02 5.43 -12.66
CA GLY A 33 13.52 5.19 -14.02
C GLY A 33 12.40 4.65 -14.91
N ARG A 34 12.58 4.80 -16.23
CA ARG A 34 11.55 4.44 -17.22
C ARG A 34 11.16 2.96 -17.15
N GLY A 35 12.13 2.07 -16.92
CA GLY A 35 11.89 0.63 -16.86
C GLY A 35 11.16 0.21 -15.59
N GLU A 36 11.55 0.79 -14.46
CA GLU A 36 10.94 0.58 -13.15
C GLU A 36 9.51 1.10 -13.14
N PHE A 37 9.28 2.31 -13.66
CA PHE A 37 7.94 2.88 -13.78
C PHE A 37 7.06 2.01 -14.68
N GLY A 38 7.54 1.66 -15.89
CA GLY A 38 6.77 0.84 -16.82
C GLY A 38 6.43 -0.56 -16.27
N TYR A 39 7.32 -1.16 -15.47
CA TYR A 39 7.01 -2.43 -14.79
C TYR A 39 5.83 -2.31 -13.82
N ILE A 40 5.71 -1.17 -13.14
CA ILE A 40 4.73 -0.95 -12.08
C ILE A 40 3.40 -0.44 -12.62
N SER A 41 3.42 0.47 -13.60
CA SER A 41 2.22 1.21 -14.04
C SER A 41 1.50 0.58 -15.24
N GLU A 42 2.11 -0.36 -15.96
CA GLU A 42 1.51 -0.91 -17.18
C GLU A 42 0.65 -2.16 -16.95
N GLY A 43 -0.29 -2.35 -17.86
CA GLY A 43 -1.11 -3.56 -17.98
C GLY A 43 -0.92 -4.24 -19.33
N SER A 44 -1.58 -5.36 -19.55
CA SER A 44 -1.45 -6.11 -20.80
C SER A 44 -1.92 -5.31 -22.03
N ASP A 45 -1.13 -5.39 -23.11
CA ASP A 45 -1.43 -4.82 -24.44
C ASP A 45 -1.80 -3.32 -24.35
N ASP A 46 -2.99 -2.93 -24.81
CA ASP A 46 -3.46 -1.55 -24.80
C ASP A 46 -3.94 -1.07 -23.41
N GLY A 47 -3.82 -1.89 -22.36
CA GLY A 47 -4.24 -1.58 -21.00
C GLY A 47 -5.76 -1.45 -20.81
N TYR A 48 -6.58 -1.95 -21.74
CA TYR A 48 -8.04 -1.82 -21.68
C TYR A 48 -8.63 -2.35 -20.37
N THR A 49 -8.29 -3.59 -19.99
CA THR A 49 -8.82 -4.21 -18.77
C THR A 49 -8.38 -3.48 -17.51
N MET A 50 -7.13 -3.00 -17.47
CA MET A 50 -6.60 -2.21 -16.36
C MET A 50 -7.43 -0.94 -16.16
N ARG A 51 -7.68 -0.17 -17.23
CA ARG A 51 -8.56 1.01 -17.16
C ARG A 51 -9.99 0.64 -16.77
N ARG A 52 -10.53 -0.45 -17.34
CA ARG A 52 -11.89 -0.91 -17.08
C ARG A 52 -12.13 -1.30 -15.62
N ASN A 53 -11.13 -1.86 -14.94
CA ASN A 53 -11.21 -2.19 -13.51
C ASN A 53 -11.48 -0.95 -12.66
N THR A 54 -10.81 0.16 -12.96
CA THR A 54 -11.00 1.43 -12.24
C THR A 54 -12.32 2.10 -12.63
N THR A 55 -12.63 2.18 -13.93
CA THR A 55 -13.87 2.86 -14.37
C THR A 55 -15.13 2.11 -13.99
N ALA A 56 -15.05 0.80 -13.69
CA ALA A 56 -16.18 0.00 -13.20
C ALA A 56 -16.87 0.59 -11.98
N PHE A 57 -16.11 1.23 -11.09
CA PHE A 57 -16.66 1.85 -9.89
C PHE A 57 -17.59 3.03 -10.21
N THR A 58 -17.49 3.62 -11.40
CA THR A 58 -18.40 4.70 -11.84
C THR A 58 -19.74 4.18 -12.34
N ASP A 59 -19.85 2.88 -12.64
CA ASP A 59 -21.11 2.23 -13.05
C ASP A 59 -22.09 2.10 -11.87
N VAL A 60 -21.60 2.20 -10.63
CA VAL A 60 -22.37 2.04 -9.39
C VAL A 60 -22.35 3.34 -8.58
N GLN A 61 -23.53 3.83 -8.22
CA GLN A 61 -23.66 5.05 -7.41
C GLN A 61 -23.99 4.71 -5.95
N MET A 62 -23.37 5.44 -5.02
CA MET A 62 -23.73 5.37 -3.61
C MET A 62 -24.99 6.20 -3.36
N LEU A 63 -25.96 5.64 -2.66
CA LEU A 63 -27.13 6.37 -2.17
C LEU A 63 -26.89 6.79 -0.71
N PRO A 64 -26.53 8.06 -0.44
CA PRO A 64 -26.25 8.51 0.91
C PRO A 64 -27.53 8.45 1.78
N ARG A 65 -27.38 7.99 3.02
CA ARG A 65 -28.46 7.95 4.01
C ARG A 65 -28.27 9.10 4.98
N VAL A 66 -29.28 9.96 5.10
CA VAL A 66 -29.24 11.16 5.94
C VAL A 66 -29.78 10.89 7.34
N LEU A 67 -29.41 11.74 8.31
CA LEU A 67 -29.88 11.71 9.70
C LEU A 67 -29.66 10.36 10.41
N GLN A 68 -28.53 9.68 10.12
CA GLN A 68 -28.21 8.36 10.69
C GLN A 68 -27.44 8.42 12.01
N GLY A 69 -27.08 9.61 12.51
CA GLY A 69 -26.33 9.76 13.76
C GLY A 69 -24.91 9.17 13.71
N VAL A 70 -24.27 9.14 12.54
CA VAL A 70 -22.90 8.64 12.37
C VAL A 70 -21.90 9.73 12.76
N GLU A 71 -21.43 9.69 14.00
CA GLU A 71 -20.42 10.65 14.50
C GLU A 71 -18.99 10.09 14.45
N LYS A 72 -18.85 8.76 14.62
CA LYS A 72 -17.55 8.07 14.70
C LYS A 72 -17.61 6.76 13.92
N PRO A 73 -17.44 6.79 12.59
CA PRO A 73 -17.45 5.59 11.78
C PRO A 73 -16.28 4.67 12.19
N ASP A 74 -16.58 3.39 12.42
CA ASP A 74 -15.58 2.35 12.64
C ASP A 74 -15.37 1.58 11.34
N GLN A 75 -14.14 1.58 10.83
CA GLN A 75 -13.75 0.85 9.62
C GLN A 75 -13.17 -0.54 9.94
N SER A 76 -13.03 -0.88 11.21
CA SER A 76 -12.39 -2.12 11.63
C SER A 76 -13.20 -3.35 11.20
N THR A 77 -12.51 -4.42 10.84
CA THR A 77 -13.13 -5.67 10.38
C THR A 77 -12.31 -6.88 10.81
N THR A 78 -12.81 -8.08 10.56
CA THR A 78 -12.08 -9.33 10.79
C THR A 78 -11.98 -10.09 9.48
N PHE A 79 -10.77 -10.50 9.11
CA PHE A 79 -10.50 -11.27 7.89
C PHE A 79 -9.57 -12.43 8.23
N MET A 80 -9.94 -13.65 7.83
CA MET A 80 -9.19 -14.88 8.13
C MET A 80 -8.81 -15.06 9.62
N GLY A 81 -9.66 -14.56 10.53
CA GLY A 81 -9.42 -14.62 11.98
C GLY A 81 -8.55 -13.49 12.55
N ALA A 82 -7.96 -12.64 11.71
CA ALA A 82 -7.19 -11.47 12.12
C ALA A 82 -8.06 -10.21 12.17
N LYS A 83 -7.85 -9.36 13.18
CA LYS A 83 -8.52 -8.06 13.32
C LYS A 83 -7.75 -7.01 12.52
N LEU A 84 -8.44 -6.30 11.63
CA LEU A 84 -7.89 -5.22 10.80
C LEU A 84 -8.48 -3.87 11.23
N ALA A 85 -7.69 -2.80 11.12
CA ALA A 85 -8.14 -1.43 11.40
C ALA A 85 -9.06 -0.87 10.30
N SER A 86 -8.97 -1.41 9.09
CA SER A 86 -9.80 -1.04 7.94
C SER A 86 -10.08 -2.27 7.05
N PRO A 87 -11.06 -2.23 6.12
CA PRO A 87 -11.34 -3.36 5.23
C PRO A 87 -10.38 -3.40 4.03
N LEU A 88 -9.10 -3.15 4.28
CA LEU A 88 -8.02 -3.10 3.29
C LEU A 88 -6.90 -4.04 3.68
N LEU A 89 -6.17 -4.50 2.67
CA LEU A 89 -4.94 -5.28 2.80
C LEU A 89 -4.03 -4.94 1.62
N THR A 90 -2.74 -5.23 1.73
CA THR A 90 -1.84 -5.05 0.58
C THR A 90 -2.01 -6.20 -0.39
N ALA A 91 -2.12 -5.91 -1.69
CA ALA A 91 -2.02 -6.95 -2.72
C ALA A 91 -0.59 -7.52 -2.77
N PRO A 92 -0.40 -8.78 -3.19
CA PRO A 92 0.93 -9.34 -3.42
C PRO A 92 1.54 -8.72 -4.68
N ILE A 93 2.61 -7.94 -4.50
CA ILE A 93 3.34 -7.26 -5.59
C ILE A 93 4.77 -7.81 -5.62
N ALA A 94 5.27 -8.11 -6.83
CA ALA A 94 6.64 -8.57 -7.03
C ALA A 94 7.59 -7.38 -7.22
N GLY A 95 8.83 -7.51 -6.76
CA GLY A 95 9.89 -6.55 -7.09
C GLY A 95 9.71 -5.16 -6.48
N ASN A 96 9.26 -5.03 -5.22
CA ASN A 96 9.05 -3.70 -4.62
C ASN A 96 10.34 -2.85 -4.52
N THR A 97 11.52 -3.47 -4.67
CA THR A 97 12.79 -2.76 -4.77
C THR A 97 12.91 -1.87 -6.00
N LEU A 98 12.10 -2.11 -7.04
CA LEU A 98 11.99 -1.24 -8.21
C LEU A 98 11.36 0.12 -7.85
N ALA A 99 10.48 0.17 -6.85
CA ALA A 99 9.85 1.40 -6.37
C ALA A 99 10.69 2.12 -5.32
N HIS A 100 11.30 1.37 -4.40
CA HIS A 100 12.13 1.94 -3.33
C HIS A 100 13.13 0.90 -2.80
N PRO A 101 14.39 1.28 -2.44
CA PRO A 101 15.40 0.32 -1.95
C PRO A 101 14.99 -0.52 -0.73
N SER A 102 14.06 -0.05 0.10
CA SER A 102 13.49 -0.81 1.22
C SER A 102 12.74 -2.07 0.77
N GLY A 103 12.22 -2.08 -0.45
CA GLY A 103 11.38 -3.14 -0.98
C GLY A 103 10.20 -3.47 -0.06
N GLU A 104 9.94 -4.77 0.08
CA GLU A 104 8.83 -5.31 0.87
C GLU A 104 8.97 -5.01 2.37
N LEU A 105 10.15 -4.68 2.90
CA LEU A 105 10.31 -4.31 4.31
C LEU A 105 9.62 -2.97 4.62
N GLY A 106 9.70 -2.01 3.70
CA GLY A 106 8.98 -0.74 3.83
C GLY A 106 7.47 -0.94 3.76
N LEU A 107 7.01 -1.83 2.87
CA LEU A 107 5.60 -2.21 2.78
C LEU A 107 5.10 -2.90 4.05
N ALA A 108 5.89 -3.82 4.62
CA ALA A 108 5.59 -4.51 5.86
C ALA A 108 5.45 -3.53 7.03
N LYS A 109 6.39 -2.58 7.16
CA LYS A 109 6.33 -1.52 8.16
C LYS A 109 5.07 -0.66 8.01
N GLY A 110 4.78 -0.19 6.79
CA GLY A 110 3.59 0.62 6.51
C GLY A 110 2.28 -0.14 6.76
N ALA A 111 2.20 -1.41 6.41
CA ALA A 111 1.03 -2.26 6.68
C ALA A 111 0.81 -2.46 8.18
N LYS A 112 1.88 -2.71 8.94
CA LYS A 112 1.85 -2.77 10.41
C LYS A 112 1.33 -1.47 11.02
N GLU A 113 1.89 -0.33 10.61
CA GLU A 113 1.48 1.00 11.11
C GLU A 113 0.03 1.32 10.77
N ALA A 114 -0.44 0.90 9.59
CA ALA A 114 -1.83 1.06 9.17
C ALA A 114 -2.79 0.03 9.81
N GLY A 115 -2.28 -0.97 10.54
CA GLY A 115 -3.08 -2.03 11.15
C GLY A 115 -3.81 -2.92 10.13
N ILE A 116 -3.19 -3.17 8.98
CA ILE A 116 -3.74 -4.00 7.91
C ILE A 116 -2.83 -5.19 7.59
N MET A 117 -3.41 -6.21 6.98
CA MET A 117 -2.68 -7.41 6.58
C MET A 117 -1.80 -7.14 5.35
N MET A 118 -0.58 -7.67 5.37
CA MET A 118 0.31 -7.67 4.22
C MET A 118 0.25 -9.03 3.49
N SER A 119 -0.04 -9.01 2.18
CA SER A 119 0.17 -10.16 1.32
C SER A 119 1.52 -10.05 0.60
N GLN A 120 2.37 -11.07 0.73
CA GLN A 120 3.69 -11.09 0.10
C GLN A 120 3.71 -11.97 -1.14
N SER A 121 4.26 -11.43 -2.23
CA SER A 121 4.50 -12.17 -3.47
C SER A 121 5.56 -13.26 -3.28
N THR A 122 5.38 -14.40 -3.96
CA THR A 122 6.44 -15.42 -4.07
C THR A 122 7.65 -14.94 -4.87
N PHE A 123 7.50 -13.86 -5.64
CA PHE A 123 8.56 -13.17 -6.38
C PHE A 123 8.98 -11.85 -5.70
N ALA A 124 8.82 -11.75 -4.38
CA ALA A 124 9.33 -10.62 -3.59
C ALA A 124 10.86 -10.52 -3.65
N SER A 125 11.39 -9.30 -3.52
CA SER A 125 12.84 -9.07 -3.41
C SER A 125 13.42 -9.40 -2.03
N LYS A 126 12.55 -9.53 -1.02
CA LYS A 126 12.90 -9.84 0.38
C LYS A 126 12.31 -11.17 0.79
N THR A 127 13.00 -11.85 1.69
CA THR A 127 12.55 -13.14 2.22
C THR A 127 11.36 -12.95 3.16
N ILE A 128 10.54 -14.00 3.31
CA ILE A 128 9.42 -14.01 4.27
C ILE A 128 9.92 -13.80 5.72
N ALA A 129 11.11 -14.31 6.04
CA ALA A 129 11.69 -14.14 7.38
C ALA A 129 12.03 -12.68 7.68
N GLU A 130 12.59 -11.94 6.72
CA GLU A 130 12.92 -10.53 6.89
C GLU A 130 11.67 -9.66 7.06
N THR A 131 10.63 -9.89 6.25
CA THR A 131 9.37 -9.13 6.35
C THR A 131 8.61 -9.46 7.63
N ALA A 132 8.56 -10.74 8.03
CA ALA A 132 7.94 -11.15 9.29
C ALA A 132 8.60 -10.49 10.52
N ALA A 133 9.92 -10.33 10.50
CA ALA A 133 10.66 -9.65 11.57
C ALA A 133 10.29 -8.16 11.69
N VAL A 134 9.96 -7.49 10.59
CA VAL A 134 9.50 -6.09 10.59
C VAL A 134 8.03 -5.98 11.03
N SER A 135 7.19 -6.90 10.57
CA SER A 135 5.76 -6.93 10.88
C SER A 135 5.47 -7.22 12.36
N ASP A 136 6.32 -7.99 13.05
CA ASP A 136 6.25 -8.19 14.51
C ASP A 136 4.85 -8.64 15.00
N GLY A 137 4.28 -9.63 14.31
CA GLY A 137 2.96 -10.17 14.64
C GLY A 137 1.78 -9.26 14.26
N ALA A 138 2.00 -8.25 13.40
CA ALA A 138 0.92 -7.52 12.75
C ALA A 138 -0.06 -8.48 12.04
N PRO A 139 -1.33 -8.05 11.86
CA PRO A 139 -2.37 -8.86 11.23
C PRO A 139 -2.01 -9.47 9.87
#